data_AF-A0A4C2EJC9-F1
#
_entry.id   AF-A0A4C2EJC9-F1
#
_cell.length_a   1.000
_cell.length_b   1.000
_cell.length_c   1.000
_cell.angle_alpha   90.00
_cell.angle_beta   90.00
_cell.angle_gamma   90.00
#
_symmetry.space_group_name_H-M   'P 1'
#
loop_
_entity.id
_entity.type
_entity.pdbx_description
1 polymer ?
#
loop_
_entity_poly.entity_id
_entity_poly.type
_entity_poly.pdbx_seq_one_letter_code
_entity_poly.pdbx_strand_id
1 'polypeptide(L)'
;MTERTGLVCGGAALAAGVVTLFVAGISAVSTAAALVGVVLLAGGQLIQSRRLVDLASASLFLALLVAALQGATTTTVLVAGGATVLAWTFAHAAIDLHADLGTAPSTPVELTHVAGTTGLVGGAVVVTTLLFRIDVPQLSPLALASIVLGAIALTAALRR
;
A
#
# COMPACT_ATOMS: atom_id res chain seq x y z
N MET A 1 26.57 -13.26 -9.11
CA MET A 1 25.38 -12.38 -9.15
C MET A 1 25.53 -11.44 -7.97
N THR A 2 25.71 -10.14 -8.20
CA THR A 2 25.71 -9.15 -7.12
C THR A 2 24.29 -9.06 -6.58
N GLU A 3 24.06 -9.56 -5.37
CA GLU A 3 22.77 -9.38 -4.70
C GLU A 3 22.57 -7.87 -4.50
N ARG A 4 21.57 -7.30 -5.18
CA ARG A 4 21.18 -5.92 -4.95
C ARG A 4 20.28 -5.89 -3.71
N THR A 5 20.74 -5.18 -2.70
CA THR A 5 20.00 -4.89 -1.49
C THR A 5 18.66 -4.22 -1.79
N GLY A 6 17.59 -4.63 -1.12
CA GLY A 6 16.25 -4.06 -1.27
C GLY A 6 15.43 -4.66 -2.42
N LEU A 7 15.94 -5.66 -3.14
CA LEU A 7 15.22 -6.29 -4.25
C LEU A 7 13.96 -7.05 -3.79
N VAL A 8 14.02 -7.74 -2.66
CA VAL A 8 12.89 -8.54 -2.16
C VAL A 8 11.80 -7.62 -1.64
N CYS A 9 12.17 -6.63 -0.82
CA CYS A 9 11.24 -5.59 -0.37
C CYS A 9 10.66 -4.84 -1.57
N GLY A 10 11.50 -4.43 -2.53
CA GLY A 10 11.00 -3.65 -3.66
C GLY A 10 10.12 -4.43 -4.63
N GLY A 11 10.41 -5.71 -4.83
CA GLY A 11 9.54 -6.64 -5.55
C GLY A 11 8.21 -6.86 -4.84
N ALA A 12 8.23 -7.06 -3.52
CA ALA A 12 7.02 -7.18 -2.70
C ALA A 12 6.17 -5.89 -2.74
N ALA A 13 6.81 -4.72 -2.75
CA ALA A 13 6.14 -3.44 -2.87
C ALA A 13 5.37 -3.32 -4.19
N LEU A 14 6.02 -3.68 -5.31
CA LEU A 14 5.38 -3.69 -6.63
C LEU A 14 4.25 -4.70 -6.72
N ALA A 15 4.44 -5.90 -6.19
CA ALA A 15 3.39 -6.91 -6.13
C ALA A 15 2.15 -6.40 -5.37
N ALA A 16 2.35 -5.77 -4.22
CA ALA A 16 1.27 -5.18 -3.42
C ALA A 16 0.60 -3.98 -4.13
N GLY A 17 1.37 -3.15 -4.83
CA GLY A 17 0.83 -2.07 -5.67
C GLY A 17 -0.04 -2.60 -6.81
N VAL A 18 0.39 -3.68 -7.47
CA VAL A 18 -0.36 -4.37 -8.54
C VAL A 18 -1.64 -5.02 -7.99
N VAL A 19 -1.60 -5.62 -6.80
CA VAL A 19 -2.81 -6.11 -6.13
C VAL A 19 -3.81 -4.96 -5.93
N THR A 20 -3.34 -3.81 -5.44
CA THR A 20 -4.19 -2.62 -5.26
C THR A 20 -4.82 -2.19 -6.59
N LEU A 21 -4.05 -2.15 -7.68
CA LEU A 21 -4.53 -1.82 -9.03
C LEU A 21 -5.66 -2.74 -9.48
N PHE A 22 -5.47 -4.06 -9.39
CA PHE A 22 -6.50 -5.01 -9.82
C PHE A 22 -7.75 -4.94 -8.94
N VAL A 23 -7.57 -4.81 -7.63
CA VAL A 23 -8.68 -4.81 -6.67
C VAL A 23 -9.47 -3.50 -6.74
N ALA A 24 -8.83 -2.36 -7.01
CA ALA A 24 -9.49 -1.06 -7.18
C ALA A 24 -10.03 -0.82 -8.60
N GLY A 25 -9.76 -1.72 -9.55
CA GLY A 25 -10.05 -1.59 -10.98
C GLY A 25 -11.53 -1.73 -11.37
N ILE A 26 -12.44 -1.12 -10.59
CA ILE A 26 -13.89 -1.14 -10.82
C ILE A 26 -14.30 -0.13 -11.90
N SER A 27 -13.48 0.90 -12.11
CA SER A 27 -13.76 2.00 -13.04
C SER A 27 -12.53 2.44 -13.81
N ALA A 28 -12.73 3.11 -14.95
CA ALA A 28 -11.62 3.69 -15.72
C ALA A 28 -10.81 4.71 -14.91
N VAL A 29 -11.49 5.53 -14.08
CA VAL A 29 -10.84 6.57 -13.27
C VAL A 29 -9.99 5.98 -12.14
N SER A 30 -10.53 5.03 -11.37
CA SER A 30 -9.76 4.34 -10.32
C SER A 30 -8.60 3.54 -10.90
N THR A 31 -8.81 2.90 -12.05
CA THR A 31 -7.74 2.16 -12.77
C THR A 31 -6.63 3.10 -13.21
N ALA A 32 -6.96 4.26 -13.79
CA ALA A 32 -5.97 5.25 -14.21
C ALA A 32 -5.16 5.79 -13.02
N ALA A 33 -5.83 6.13 -11.92
CA ALA A 33 -5.15 6.59 -10.69
C ALA A 33 -4.24 5.51 -10.08
N ALA A 34 -4.68 4.25 -10.09
CA ALA A 34 -3.87 3.15 -9.61
C ALA A 34 -2.68 2.84 -10.53
N LEU A 35 -2.85 2.94 -11.86
CA LEU A 35 -1.76 2.80 -12.83
C LEU A 35 -0.70 3.88 -12.61
N VAL A 36 -1.11 5.14 -12.44
CA VAL A 36 -0.20 6.24 -12.08
C VAL A 36 0.54 5.91 -10.78
N GLY A 37 -0.17 5.41 -9.77
CA GLY A 37 0.43 4.98 -8.51
C GLY A 37 1.50 3.89 -8.70
N VAL A 38 1.22 2.83 -9.46
CA VAL A 38 2.18 1.75 -9.73
C VAL A 38 3.40 2.26 -10.51
N VAL A 39 3.20 3.13 -11.50
CA VAL A 39 4.30 3.74 -12.28
C VAL A 39 5.17 4.62 -11.39
N LEU A 40 4.56 5.46 -10.55
CA LEU A 40 5.29 6.28 -9.58
C LEU A 40 6.04 5.42 -8.55
N LEU A 41 5.46 4.30 -8.12
CA LEU A 41 6.09 3.37 -7.19
C LEU A 41 7.34 2.74 -7.82
N ALA A 42 7.21 2.23 -9.05
CA ALA A 42 8.34 1.67 -9.79
C ALA A 42 9.43 2.73 -10.03
N GLY A 43 9.05 3.91 -10.53
CA GLY A 43 9.97 5.02 -10.76
C GLY A 43 10.66 5.49 -9.48
N GLY A 44 9.90 5.66 -8.39
CA GLY A 44 10.39 6.06 -7.08
C GLY A 44 11.42 5.09 -6.50
N GLN A 45 11.20 3.79 -6.67
CA GLN A 45 12.19 2.78 -6.29
C GLN A 45 13.42 2.79 -7.21
N LEU A 46 13.25 2.93 -8.52
CA LEU A 46 14.37 2.97 -9.45
C LEU A 46 15.33 4.14 -9.19
N ILE A 47 14.80 5.31 -8.80
CA ILE A 47 15.62 6.50 -8.49
C ILE A 47 15.81 6.73 -6.99
N GLN A 48 15.40 5.78 -6.13
CA GLN A 48 15.54 5.83 -4.68
C GLN A 48 14.91 7.10 -4.04
N SER A 49 13.78 7.56 -4.57
CA SER A 49 13.08 8.76 -4.12
C SER A 49 11.90 8.44 -3.21
N ARG A 50 12.08 8.71 -1.91
CA ARG A 50 11.03 8.60 -0.88
C ARG A 50 9.78 9.41 -1.22
N ARG A 51 9.96 10.63 -1.77
CA ARG A 51 8.85 11.52 -2.15
C ARG A 51 7.98 10.91 -3.25
N LEU A 52 8.61 10.23 -4.22
CA LEU A 52 7.86 9.55 -5.27
C LEU A 52 7.10 8.33 -4.73
N VAL A 53 7.68 7.59 -3.79
CA VAL A 53 6.99 6.49 -3.09
C VAL A 53 5.79 7.02 -2.30
N ASP A 54 5.93 8.14 -1.60
CA ASP A 54 4.82 8.76 -0.87
C ASP A 54 3.70 9.21 -1.83
N LEU A 55 4.05 9.84 -2.96
CA LEU A 55 3.08 10.21 -4.00
C LEU A 55 2.42 8.98 -4.64
N ALA A 56 3.18 7.92 -4.87
CA ALA A 56 2.67 6.66 -5.39
C ALA A 56 1.62 6.06 -4.47
N SER A 57 1.93 5.95 -3.18
CA SER A 57 1.00 5.42 -2.17
C SER A 57 -0.21 6.33 -1.96
N ALA A 58 -0.05 7.66 -2.04
CA ALA A 58 -1.18 8.58 -2.05
C ALA A 58 -2.09 8.37 -3.27
N SER A 59 -1.50 8.15 -4.46
CA SER A 59 -2.26 7.85 -5.69
C SER A 59 -3.00 6.52 -5.61
N LEU A 60 -2.35 5.47 -5.07
CA LEU A 60 -2.97 4.16 -4.83
C LEU A 60 -4.12 4.25 -3.82
N PHE A 61 -3.93 5.02 -2.74
CA PHE A 61 -4.98 5.26 -1.76
C PHE A 61 -6.15 6.04 -2.36
N LEU A 62 -5.88 7.07 -3.16
CA LEU A 62 -6.92 7.84 -3.85
C LEU A 62 -7.71 6.96 -4.83
N ALA A 63 -7.04 6.07 -5.57
CA ALA A 63 -7.70 5.10 -6.44
C ALA A 63 -8.68 4.21 -5.66
N LEU A 64 -8.30 3.76 -4.46
CA LEU A 64 -9.16 3.01 -3.55
C LEU A 64 -10.36 3.84 -3.07
N LEU A 65 -10.18 5.11 -2.71
CA LEU A 65 -11.30 5.98 -2.30
C LEU A 65 -12.30 6.17 -3.45
N VAL A 66 -11.80 6.34 -4.67
CA VAL A 66 -12.62 6.45 -5.88
C VAL A 66 -13.35 5.15 -6.18
N ALA A 67 -12.72 3.99 -5.97
CA ALA A 67 -13.36 2.69 -6.11
C ALA A 67 -14.47 2.49 -5.04
N ALA A 68 -14.20 2.87 -3.80
CA ALA A 68 -15.17 2.82 -2.70
C ALA A 68 -16.41 3.67 -2.98
N LEU A 69 -16.24 4.90 -3.50
CA LEU A 69 -17.34 5.77 -3.93
C LEU A 69 -18.19 5.17 -5.05
N GLN A 70 -17.60 4.31 -5.87
CA GLN A 70 -18.27 3.64 -6.98
C GLN A 70 -18.86 2.28 -6.59
N GLY A 71 -18.89 1.95 -5.30
CA GLY A 71 -19.54 0.75 -4.79
C GLY A 71 -18.63 -0.46 -4.67
N ALA A 72 -17.30 -0.28 -4.54
CA ALA A 72 -16.44 -1.36 -4.10
C ALA A 72 -16.96 -1.98 -2.79
N THR A 73 -16.95 -3.31 -2.70
CA THR A 73 -17.33 -4.00 -1.46
C THR A 73 -16.38 -3.64 -0.32
N THR A 74 -16.84 -3.81 0.92
CA THR A 74 -16.00 -3.55 2.11
C THR A 74 -14.72 -4.41 2.07
N THR A 75 -14.86 -5.67 1.65
CA THR A 75 -13.75 -6.61 1.49
C THR A 75 -12.74 -6.13 0.45
N THR A 76 -13.22 -5.67 -0.71
CA THR A 76 -12.39 -5.10 -1.78
C THR A 76 -11.56 -3.92 -1.26
N VAL A 77 -12.21 -2.99 -0.55
CA VAL A 77 -11.56 -1.80 0.03
C VAL A 77 -10.53 -2.20 1.10
N LEU A 78 -10.85 -3.15 1.98
CA LEU A 78 -9.90 -3.62 3.00
C LEU A 78 -8.66 -4.27 2.39
N VAL A 79 -8.83 -5.13 1.39
CA VAL A 79 -7.72 -5.81 0.72
C VAL A 79 -6.84 -4.80 -0.03
N ALA A 80 -7.43 -3.90 -0.81
CA ALA A 80 -6.67 -2.86 -1.52
C ALA A 80 -6.01 -1.87 -0.55
N GLY A 81 -6.64 -1.56 0.59
CA GLY A 81 -6.07 -0.70 1.63
C GLY A 81 -4.85 -1.36 2.28
N GLY A 82 -4.97 -2.62 2.68
CA GLY A 82 -3.85 -3.41 3.21
C GLY A 82 -2.71 -3.54 2.19
N ALA A 83 -3.03 -3.81 0.92
CA ALA A 83 -2.05 -3.87 -0.15
C ALA A 83 -1.35 -2.52 -0.39
N THR A 84 -2.07 -1.39 -0.27
CA THR A 84 -1.48 -0.04 -0.37
C THR A 84 -0.49 0.22 0.77
N VAL A 85 -0.85 -0.16 2.01
CA VAL A 85 0.03 -0.04 3.18
C VAL A 85 1.28 -0.89 3.02
N LEU A 86 1.14 -2.13 2.55
CA LEU A 86 2.27 -3.02 2.26
C LEU A 86 3.16 -2.44 1.16
N ALA A 87 2.58 -1.92 0.08
CA ALA A 87 3.32 -1.29 -1.01
C ALA A 87 4.18 -0.11 -0.50
N TRP A 88 3.59 0.77 0.31
CA TRP A 88 4.31 1.90 0.92
C TRP A 88 5.44 1.41 1.85
N THR A 89 5.13 0.48 2.74
CA THR A 89 6.05 -0.02 3.76
C THR A 89 7.26 -0.69 3.13
N PHE A 90 7.02 -1.58 2.16
CA PHE A 90 8.09 -2.31 1.50
C PHE A 90 8.94 -1.44 0.57
N ALA A 91 8.35 -0.43 -0.07
CA ALA A 91 9.11 0.50 -0.89
C ALA A 91 10.04 1.39 -0.04
N HIS A 92 9.59 1.88 1.11
CA HIS A 92 10.48 2.60 2.04
C HIS A 92 11.54 1.67 2.62
N ALA A 93 11.18 0.46 3.04
CA ALA A 93 12.15 -0.52 3.51
C ALA A 93 13.22 -0.85 2.46
N ALA A 94 12.85 -0.95 1.18
CA ALA A 94 13.82 -1.16 0.09
C ALA A 94 14.81 0.00 -0.04
N ILE A 95 14.32 1.25 0.05
CA ILE A 95 15.15 2.46 -0.02
C ILE A 95 16.06 2.58 1.21
N ASP A 96 15.51 2.37 2.41
CA ASP A 96 16.25 2.41 3.67
C ASP A 96 17.38 1.37 3.66
N LEU A 97 17.05 0.14 3.30
CA LEU A 97 18.02 -0.94 3.29
C LEU A 97 19.11 -0.73 2.26
N HIS A 98 18.77 -0.22 1.07
CA HIS A 98 19.75 0.15 0.06
C HIS A 98 20.70 1.26 0.56
N ALA A 99 20.16 2.25 1.28
CA ALA A 99 20.97 3.33 1.86
C ALA A 99 21.90 2.83 2.98
N ASP A 100 21.43 1.91 3.83
CA ASP A 100 22.15 1.43 5.01
C ASP A 100 23.19 0.35 4.69
N LEU A 101 22.85 -0.58 3.78
CA LEU A 101 23.66 -1.77 3.50
C LEU A 101 24.37 -1.72 2.14
N GLY A 102 23.96 -0.84 1.23
CA GLY A 102 24.56 -0.67 -0.09
C GLY A 102 24.43 -1.92 -0.97
N THR A 103 25.47 -2.76 -0.97
CA THR A 103 25.54 -4.03 -1.71
C THR A 103 25.76 -5.24 -0.81
N ALA A 104 25.63 -5.07 0.52
CA ALA A 104 25.75 -6.18 1.44
C ALA A 104 24.54 -7.12 1.33
N PRO A 105 24.73 -8.44 1.52
CA PRO A 105 23.63 -9.41 1.49
C PRO A 105 22.54 -9.07 2.50
N SER A 106 21.30 -8.97 2.04
CA SER A 106 20.15 -8.54 2.85
C SER A 106 18.93 -9.45 2.75
N THR A 107 18.95 -10.43 1.84
CA THR A 107 17.83 -11.32 1.53
C THR A 107 17.13 -11.93 2.77
N PRO A 108 17.84 -12.49 3.78
CA PRO A 108 17.17 -13.09 4.93
C PRO A 108 16.38 -12.08 5.79
N VAL A 109 16.94 -10.88 5.96
CA VAL A 109 16.31 -9.79 6.70
C VAL A 109 15.10 -9.27 5.93
N GLU A 110 15.23 -9.07 4.63
CA GLU A 110 14.12 -8.65 3.77
C GLU A 110 12.97 -9.67 3.78
N LEU A 111 13.27 -10.96 3.66
CA LEU A 111 12.24 -12.00 3.70
C LEU A 111 11.51 -12.04 5.04
N THR A 112 12.23 -11.90 6.15
CA THR A 112 11.63 -11.85 7.48
C THR A 112 10.76 -10.63 7.65
N HIS A 113 11.22 -9.46 7.17
CA HIS A 113 10.43 -8.23 7.19
C HIS A 113 9.17 -8.34 6.32
N VAL A 114 9.29 -8.82 5.09
CA VAL A 114 8.15 -9.00 4.17
C VAL A 114 7.15 -9.99 4.75
N ALA A 115 7.61 -11.15 5.24
CA ALA A 115 6.74 -12.16 5.83
C ALA A 115 6.03 -11.64 7.09
N GLY A 116 6.77 -11.02 8.01
CA GLY A 116 6.22 -10.50 9.26
C GLY A 116 5.19 -9.38 9.04
N THR A 117 5.54 -8.39 8.21
CA THR A 117 4.64 -7.27 7.91
C THR A 117 3.42 -7.73 7.10
N THR A 118 3.59 -8.63 6.13
CA THR A 118 2.46 -9.22 5.38
C THR A 118 1.56 -10.01 6.32
N GLY A 119 2.12 -10.80 7.23
CA GLY A 119 1.35 -11.56 8.22
C GLY A 119 0.57 -10.63 9.16
N LEU A 120 1.16 -9.54 9.61
CA LEU A 120 0.51 -8.54 10.46
C LEU A 120 -0.64 -7.83 9.73
N VAL A 121 -0.37 -7.24 8.56
CA VAL A 121 -1.37 -6.50 7.80
C VAL A 121 -2.47 -7.42 7.27
N GLY A 122 -2.08 -8.58 6.73
CA GLY A 122 -3.02 -9.61 6.28
C GLY A 122 -3.87 -10.14 7.43
N GLY A 123 -3.27 -10.39 8.59
CA GLY A 123 -3.98 -10.78 9.81
C GLY A 123 -5.00 -9.72 10.24
N ALA A 124 -4.63 -8.44 10.22
CA ALA A 124 -5.56 -7.34 10.49
C ALA A 124 -6.73 -7.33 9.50
N VAL A 125 -6.47 -7.44 8.19
CA VAL A 125 -7.51 -7.51 7.15
C VAL A 125 -8.46 -8.70 7.39
N VAL A 126 -7.92 -9.88 7.68
CA VAL A 126 -8.71 -11.10 7.97
C VAL A 126 -9.57 -10.90 9.22
N VAL A 127 -8.98 -10.44 10.33
CA VAL A 127 -9.70 -10.21 11.58
C VAL A 127 -10.81 -9.18 11.40
N THR A 128 -10.53 -8.04 10.75
CA THR A 128 -11.53 -7.02 10.46
C THR A 128 -12.66 -7.59 9.60
N THR A 129 -12.35 -8.33 8.53
CA THR A 129 -13.37 -8.95 7.67
C THR A 129 -14.25 -9.93 8.47
N LEU A 130 -13.65 -10.76 9.33
CA LEU A 130 -14.35 -11.75 10.14
C LEU A 130 -15.19 -11.14 11.28
N LEU A 131 -14.76 -10.01 11.85
CA LEU A 131 -15.48 -9.32 12.92
C LEU A 131 -16.68 -8.56 12.38
N PHE A 132 -16.52 -7.87 11.25
CA PHE A 132 -17.56 -6.97 10.78
C PHE A 132 -18.63 -7.67 9.95
N ARG A 133 -18.33 -8.78 9.22
CA ARG A 133 -19.23 -9.66 8.41
C ARG A 133 -20.39 -9.02 7.61
N ILE A 134 -20.52 -7.71 7.63
CA ILE A 134 -21.62 -6.91 7.14
C ILE A 134 -21.03 -6.10 6.00
N ASP A 135 -21.52 -6.34 4.79
CA ASP A 135 -21.33 -5.38 3.73
C ASP A 135 -22.14 -4.13 4.08
N VAL A 136 -21.43 -3.07 4.43
CA VAL A 136 -22.03 -1.77 4.59
C VAL A 136 -22.36 -1.28 3.16
N PRO A 137 -23.62 -0.93 2.85
CA PRO A 137 -23.96 -0.37 1.55
C PRO A 137 -23.17 0.93 1.31
N GLN A 138 -23.08 1.35 0.04
CA GLN A 138 -22.31 2.50 -0.47
C GLN A 138 -21.87 3.51 0.61
N LEU A 139 -20.55 3.60 0.81
CA LEU A 139 -19.94 4.54 1.75
C LEU A 139 -20.39 5.96 1.44
N SER A 140 -21.05 6.61 2.39
CA SER A 140 -21.47 8.01 2.22
C SER A 140 -20.23 8.91 2.07
N PRO A 141 -20.32 10.03 1.33
CA PRO A 141 -19.20 10.97 1.20
C PRO A 141 -18.67 11.47 2.56
N LEU A 142 -19.56 11.59 3.56
CA LEU A 142 -19.20 11.95 4.92
C LEU A 142 -18.37 10.84 5.61
N ALA A 143 -18.70 9.58 5.39
CA ALA A 143 -17.91 8.46 5.94
C ALA A 143 -16.48 8.48 5.37
N LEU A 144 -16.33 8.75 4.07
CA LEU A 144 -15.01 8.92 3.43
C LEU A 144 -14.25 10.12 3.98
N ALA A 145 -14.90 11.28 4.12
CA ALA A 145 -14.27 12.45 4.73
C ALA A 145 -13.81 12.14 6.16
N SER A 146 -14.61 11.39 6.92
CA SER A 146 -14.28 10.94 8.27
C SER A 146 -13.06 10.01 8.29
N ILE A 147 -12.96 9.09 7.32
CA ILE A 147 -11.79 8.20 7.17
C ILE A 147 -10.53 9.02 6.87
N VAL A 148 -10.59 9.97 5.93
CA VAL A 148 -9.46 10.84 5.59
C VAL A 148 -9.04 11.68 6.79
N LEU A 149 -10.00 12.30 7.49
CA LEU A 149 -9.74 13.08 8.69
C LEU A 149 -9.16 12.22 9.81
N GLY A 150 -9.68 11.01 10.01
CA GLY A 150 -9.16 10.04 10.96
C GLY A 150 -7.73 9.64 10.64
N ALA A 151 -7.42 9.36 9.38
CA ALA A 151 -6.06 9.05 8.93
C ALA A 151 -5.10 10.22 9.16
N ILE A 152 -5.52 11.45 8.86
CA ILE A 152 -4.74 12.67 9.13
C ILE A 152 -4.50 12.83 10.63
N ALA A 153 -5.56 12.71 11.45
CA ALA A 153 -5.48 12.85 12.90
C ALA A 153 -4.57 11.78 13.53
N LEU A 154 -4.68 10.52 13.09
CA LEU A 154 -3.81 9.43 13.52
C LEU A 154 -2.35 9.71 13.16
N THR A 155 -2.11 10.13 11.92
CA THR A 155 -0.75 10.49 11.46
C THR A 155 -0.18 11.65 12.27
N ALA A 156 -0.99 12.66 12.58
CA ALA A 156 -0.59 13.80 13.40
C ALA A 156 -0.31 13.41 14.86
N ALA A 157 -1.06 12.45 15.41
CA ALA A 157 -0.86 11.93 16.76
C ALA A 157 0.43 11.10 16.87
N LEU A 158 0.75 10.29 15.85
CA LEU A 158 1.93 9.43 15.80
C LEU A 158 3.23 10.15 15.44
N ARG A 159 3.15 11.37 14.89
CA ARG A 159 4.33 12.21 14.57
C ARG A 159 4.86 13.01 15.77
N ARG A 160 4.38 12.73 17.00
CA ARG A 160 4.89 13.30 18.26
C ARG A 160 5.79 12.30 18.96
#